data_AF-A0AAN8WJL3-F1
#
_entry.id   AF-A0AAN8WJL3-F1
#
_cell.length_a   1.000
_cell.length_b   1.000
_cell.length_c   1.000
_cell.angle_alpha   90.00
_cell.angle_beta   90.00
_cell.angle_gamma   90.00
#
_symmetry.space_group_name_H-M   'P 1'
#
loop_
_entity.id
_entity.type
_entity.pdbx_description
1 polymer ?
#
loop_
_entity_poly.entity_id
_entity_poly.type
_entity_poly.pdbx_seq_one_letter_code
_entity_poly.pdbx_strand_id
1 'polypeptide(L)'
;MGVLHADEIDYVFGHPLNKTEGYSDTEADLSRKIMNYYKRFAATGRPVDDYIDWPIYDKTQPQYFEWNGADQKIGKGPRAFPCAFWNELMPLLADKQDGGVCDSEMQKALNNIATPVAMVSYITWIVSLLSLYLF
;
A
#
# COMPACT_ATOMS: atom_id res chain seq x y z
N MET A 1 8.06 -6.12 -18.03
CA MET A 1 7.62 -5.31 -16.87
C MET A 1 6.76 -4.17 -17.40
N GLY A 2 5.84 -3.63 -16.60
CA GLY A 2 5.11 -2.40 -16.96
C GLY A 2 5.98 -1.16 -16.78
N VAL A 3 5.37 -0.01 -16.47
CA VAL A 3 6.10 1.19 -16.03
C VAL A 3 6.63 0.94 -14.61
N LEU A 4 7.93 1.03 -14.43
CA LEU A 4 8.62 0.81 -13.17
C LEU A 4 8.60 2.08 -12.32
N HIS A 5 8.82 1.89 -11.02
CA HIS A 5 9.06 3.00 -10.11
C HIS A 5 10.30 3.77 -10.57
N ALA A 6 10.19 5.10 -10.64
CA ALA A 6 11.22 6.04 -11.09
C ALA A 6 11.44 6.12 -12.62
N ASP A 7 10.68 5.39 -13.45
CA ASP A 7 10.75 5.54 -14.92
C ASP A 7 10.38 6.96 -15.37
N GLU A 8 9.63 7.73 -14.57
CA GLU A 8 9.27 9.11 -14.88
C GLU A 8 10.43 10.10 -14.74
N ILE A 9 11.47 9.77 -13.95
CA ILE A 9 12.55 10.69 -13.61
C ILE A 9 13.28 11.16 -14.88
N ASP A 10 13.61 10.25 -15.78
CA ASP A 10 14.27 10.55 -17.05
C ASP A 10 13.49 11.60 -17.87
N TYR A 11 12.16 11.47 -17.90
CA TYR A 11 11.28 12.39 -18.62
C TYR A 11 11.19 13.75 -17.94
N VAL A 12 11.18 13.80 -16.61
CA VAL A 12 11.18 15.04 -15.83
C VAL A 12 12.46 15.84 -16.06
N PHE A 13 13.60 15.17 -16.19
CA PHE A 13 14.91 15.81 -16.36
C PHE A 13 15.37 15.98 -17.82
N GLY A 14 14.58 15.54 -18.80
CA GLY A 14 14.90 15.76 -20.20
C GLY A 14 15.86 14.75 -20.81
N HIS A 15 16.06 13.58 -20.20
CA HIS A 15 16.94 12.55 -20.75
C HIS A 15 16.53 12.11 -22.18
N PRO A 16 15.22 11.97 -22.49
CA PRO A 16 14.75 11.69 -23.86
C PRO A 16 15.09 12.75 -24.92
N LEU A 17 15.55 13.94 -24.53
CA LEU A 17 16.00 14.96 -25.48
C LEU A 17 17.40 14.66 -26.03
N ASN A 18 18.16 13.80 -25.35
CA ASN A 18 19.47 13.36 -25.83
C ASN A 18 19.32 12.30 -26.93
N LYS A 19 19.56 12.70 -28.18
CA LYS A 19 19.44 11.82 -29.35
C LYS A 19 20.42 10.63 -29.36
N THR A 20 21.44 10.64 -28.50
CA THR A 20 22.38 9.52 -28.40
C THR A 20 21.86 8.36 -27.57
N GLU A 21 20.82 8.56 -26.75
CA GLU A 21 20.30 7.56 -25.80
C GLU A 21 19.22 6.63 -26.41
N GLY A 22 18.88 6.82 -27.69
CA GLY A 22 17.99 5.90 -28.41
C GLY A 22 16.50 6.04 -28.12
N TYR A 23 16.07 7.10 -27.43
CA TYR A 23 14.65 7.43 -27.28
C TYR A 23 13.99 7.78 -28.61
N SER A 24 12.71 7.45 -28.73
CA SER A 24 11.86 7.83 -29.86
C SER A 24 11.48 9.32 -29.82
N ASP A 25 11.08 9.87 -30.96
CA ASP A 25 10.58 11.25 -31.05
C ASP A 25 9.35 11.47 -30.15
N THR A 26 8.49 10.46 -30.01
CA THR A 26 7.34 10.46 -29.11
C THR A 26 7.74 10.62 -27.64
N GLU A 27 8.81 9.94 -27.21
CA GLU A 27 9.33 10.05 -25.85
C GLU A 27 10.00 11.40 -25.61
N ALA A 28 10.72 11.91 -26.61
CA ALA A 28 11.28 13.27 -26.57
C ALA A 28 10.18 14.34 -26.44
N ASP A 29 9.07 14.18 -27.16
CA ASP A 29 7.91 15.07 -27.06
C ASP A 29 7.18 14.94 -25.72
N LEU A 30 7.03 13.72 -25.20
CA LEU A 30 6.49 13.49 -23.86
C LEU A 30 7.34 14.18 -22.79
N SER A 31 8.67 14.05 -22.86
CA SER A 31 9.58 14.70 -21.92
C SER A 31 9.48 16.23 -21.98
N ARG A 32 9.42 16.82 -23.19
CA ARG A 32 9.17 18.27 -23.37
C ARG A 32 7.88 18.71 -22.68
N LYS A 33 6.79 17.94 -22.83
CA LYS A 33 5.50 18.23 -22.21
C LYS A 33 5.59 18.16 -20.68
N ILE A 34 6.17 17.10 -20.12
CA ILE A 34 6.33 16.91 -18.67
C ILE A 34 7.18 18.04 -18.07
N MET A 35 8.34 18.33 -18.65
CA MET A 35 9.19 19.45 -18.22
C MET A 35 8.42 20.78 -18.21
N ASN A 36 7.60 21.04 -19.24
CA ASN A 36 6.80 22.25 -19.31
C ASN A 36 5.72 22.29 -18.21
N TYR A 37 5.06 21.16 -17.90
CA TYR A 37 4.10 21.08 -16.78
C TYR A 37 4.77 21.40 -15.44
N TYR A 38 5.92 20.81 -15.16
CA TYR A 38 6.69 21.11 -13.94
C TYR A 38 7.12 22.58 -13.87
N LYS A 39 7.70 23.10 -14.96
CA LYS A 39 8.12 24.50 -15.07
C LYS A 39 6.95 25.45 -14.78
N ARG A 40 5.80 25.22 -15.41
CA ARG A 40 4.62 26.08 -15.26
C ARG A 40 4.04 25.98 -13.86
N PHE A 41 3.90 24.77 -13.33
CA PHE A 41 3.43 24.58 -11.95
C PHE A 41 4.32 25.30 -10.94
N ALA A 42 5.65 25.21 -11.09
CA ALA A 42 6.58 25.93 -10.24
C ALA A 42 6.43 27.47 -10.34
N ALA A 43 6.11 27.99 -11.53
CA ALA A 43 5.99 29.43 -11.77
C ALA A 43 4.62 30.02 -11.37
N THR A 44 3.53 29.28 -11.56
CA THR A 44 2.16 29.82 -11.46
C THR A 44 1.24 29.04 -10.53
N GLY A 45 1.69 27.88 -10.03
CA GLY A 45 0.82 26.91 -9.34
C GLY A 45 -0.13 26.14 -10.25
N ARG A 46 -0.05 26.32 -11.58
CA ARG A 46 -0.87 25.59 -12.57
C ARG A 46 0.01 24.94 -13.66
N PRO A 47 -0.10 23.63 -13.89
CA PRO A 47 0.77 22.93 -14.85
C PRO A 47 0.41 23.23 -16.30
N VAL A 48 -0.84 23.58 -16.61
CA VAL A 48 -1.35 23.79 -17.97
C VAL A 48 -1.82 25.22 -18.22
N ASP A 49 -2.08 25.55 -19.48
CA ASP A 49 -2.82 26.75 -19.88
C ASP A 49 -4.34 26.54 -19.71
N ASP A 50 -5.10 27.64 -19.73
CA ASP A 50 -6.56 27.63 -19.50
C ASP A 50 -7.35 26.84 -20.58
N TYR A 51 -6.70 26.39 -21.65
CA TYR A 51 -7.30 25.62 -22.74
C TYR A 51 -7.22 24.10 -22.56
N ILE A 52 -6.43 23.60 -21.60
CA ILE A 52 -6.33 22.16 -21.30
C ILE A 52 -7.10 21.87 -20.02
N ASP A 53 -8.06 20.96 -20.10
CA ASP A 53 -8.85 20.52 -18.95
C ASP A 53 -8.03 19.57 -18.07
N TRP A 54 -7.18 20.13 -17.22
CA TRP A 54 -6.57 19.44 -16.09
C TRP A 54 -7.22 19.95 -14.80
N PRO A 55 -8.27 19.28 -14.30
CA PRO A 55 -8.99 19.73 -13.13
C PRO A 55 -8.14 19.60 -11.86
N ILE A 56 -8.37 20.51 -10.91
CA ILE A 56 -7.80 20.40 -9.57
C ILE A 56 -8.38 19.14 -8.91
N TYR A 57 -7.51 18.33 -8.31
CA TYR A 57 -7.93 17.13 -7.59
C TYR A 57 -8.87 17.51 -6.44
N ASP A 58 -10.01 16.83 -6.38
CA ASP A 58 -10.98 16.95 -5.30
C ASP A 58 -11.37 15.55 -4.78
N LYS A 59 -11.65 15.42 -3.47
CA LYS A 59 -12.05 14.14 -2.89
C LYS A 59 -13.41 13.66 -3.40
N THR A 60 -14.33 14.57 -3.74
CA THR A 60 -15.65 14.20 -4.29
C THR A 60 -15.55 13.85 -5.77
N GLN A 61 -14.63 14.50 -6.49
CA GLN A 61 -14.31 14.23 -7.90
C GLN A 61 -12.81 13.97 -8.07
N PRO A 62 -12.32 12.76 -7.72
CA PRO A 62 -10.89 12.46 -7.64
C PRO A 62 -10.29 12.22 -9.02
N GLN A 63 -10.28 13.25 -9.84
CA GLN A 63 -9.73 13.24 -11.19
C GLN A 63 -8.21 13.43 -11.16
N TYR A 64 -7.51 12.74 -12.06
CA TYR A 64 -6.08 12.87 -12.22
C TYR A 64 -5.71 12.86 -13.70
N PHE A 65 -4.56 13.45 -14.01
CA PHE A 65 -4.05 13.55 -15.36
C PHE A 65 -3.10 12.38 -15.65
N GLU A 66 -3.27 11.74 -16.80
CA GLU A 66 -2.38 10.66 -17.24
C GLU A 66 -1.35 11.21 -18.24
N TRP A 67 -0.08 11.05 -17.93
CA TRP A 67 1.02 11.34 -18.86
C TRP A 67 1.38 10.08 -19.65
N ASN A 68 1.24 10.14 -20.97
CA ASN A 68 1.67 9.09 -21.88
C ASN A 68 2.10 9.69 -23.23
N GLY A 69 2.75 8.89 -24.08
CA GLY A 69 3.21 9.31 -25.41
C GLY A 69 2.09 9.52 -26.45
N ALA A 70 0.84 9.24 -26.09
CA ALA A 70 -0.33 9.38 -26.96
C ALA A 70 -1.18 10.58 -26.51
N ASP A 71 -2.50 10.45 -26.65
CA ASP A 71 -3.45 11.49 -26.25
C ASP A 71 -3.55 11.62 -24.73
N GLN A 72 -3.71 12.86 -24.29
CA GLN A 72 -3.95 13.20 -22.89
C GLN A 72 -5.27 12.60 -22.42
N LYS A 73 -5.26 11.97 -21.24
CA LYS A 73 -6.45 11.37 -20.65
C LYS A 73 -6.61 11.81 -19.20
N ILE A 74 -7.88 12.01 -18.82
CA ILE A 74 -8.27 12.23 -17.43
C ILE A 74 -8.80 10.93 -16.87
N GLY A 75 -8.10 10.42 -15.85
CA GLY A 75 -8.55 9.29 -15.05
C GLY A 75 -9.38 9.75 -13.86
N LYS A 76 -10.05 8.81 -13.19
CA LYS A 76 -10.81 9.05 -11.95
C LYS A 76 -10.52 7.96 -10.92
N GLY A 77 -10.29 8.37 -9.68
CA GLY A 77 -10.13 7.48 -8.52
C GLY A 77 -8.95 6.52 -8.65
N PRO A 78 -7.70 7.02 -8.57
CA PRO A 78 -6.52 6.18 -8.78
C PRO A 78 -6.51 5.04 -7.76
N ARG A 79 -6.75 3.81 -8.24
CA ARG A 79 -6.87 2.60 -7.42
C ARG A 79 -7.85 2.75 -6.24
N ALA A 80 -8.99 3.42 -6.47
CA ALA A 80 -9.95 3.75 -5.39
C ALA A 80 -10.33 2.55 -4.50
N PHE A 81 -10.64 1.39 -5.08
CA PHE A 81 -11.04 0.21 -4.31
C PHE A 81 -9.89 -0.39 -3.46
N PRO A 82 -8.69 -0.69 -4.02
CA PRO A 82 -7.55 -1.09 -3.19
C PRO A 82 -7.13 -0.05 -2.15
N CYS A 83 -7.22 1.24 -2.47
CA CYS A 83 -6.90 2.30 -1.52
C CYS A 83 -7.91 2.35 -0.37
N ALA A 84 -9.21 2.15 -0.62
CA ALA A 84 -10.22 2.05 0.44
C ALA A 84 -9.93 0.88 1.38
N PHE A 85 -9.51 -0.28 0.86
CA PHE A 85 -9.06 -1.39 1.70
C PHE A 85 -7.92 -0.98 2.65
N TRP A 86 -6.86 -0.36 2.12
CA TRP A 86 -5.70 0.02 2.94
C TRP A 86 -5.95 1.21 3.87
N ASN A 87 -6.77 2.18 3.46
CA ASN A 87 -6.96 3.43 4.19
C ASN A 87 -8.16 3.39 5.14
N GLU A 88 -9.16 2.55 4.88
CA GLU A 88 -10.41 2.49 5.66
C GLU A 88 -10.52 1.17 6.42
N LEU A 89 -10.37 0.03 5.74
CA LEU A 89 -10.57 -1.28 6.39
C LEU A 89 -9.40 -1.70 7.26
N MET A 90 -8.17 -1.59 6.76
CA MET A 90 -6.98 -2.07 7.48
C MET A 90 -6.78 -1.40 8.85
N PRO A 91 -6.98 -0.07 9.01
CA PRO A 91 -6.92 0.56 10.32
C PRO A 91 -7.96 0.01 11.30
N LEU A 92 -9.18 -0.30 10.85
CA LEU A 92 -10.23 -0.90 11.69
C LEU A 92 -9.86 -2.32 12.15
N LEU A 93 -9.19 -3.08 11.30
CA LEU A 93 -8.70 -4.42 11.65
C LEU A 93 -7.55 -4.34 12.65
N ALA A 94 -6.62 -3.40 12.46
CA ALA A 94 -5.49 -3.20 13.36
C ALA A 94 -5.94 -2.75 14.75
N ASP A 95 -6.89 -1.83 14.85
CA ASP A 95 -7.44 -1.33 16.12
C ASP A 95 -8.15 -2.45 16.91
N LYS A 96 -8.94 -3.29 16.24
CA LYS A 96 -9.62 -4.42 16.87
C LYS A 96 -8.69 -5.54 17.33
N GLN A 97 -7.43 -5.55 16.87
CA GLN A 97 -6.42 -6.53 17.26
C GLN A 97 -5.64 -6.13 18.54
N ASP A 98 -6.00 -5.04 19.21
CA ASP A 98 -5.45 -4.61 20.53
C ASP A 98 -5.65 -5.66 21.64
N GLY A 99 -6.62 -6.57 21.49
CA GLY A 99 -6.56 -7.86 22.19
C GLY A 99 -5.48 -8.71 21.54
N GLY A 100 -4.23 -8.54 21.99
CA GLY A 100 -3.04 -9.14 21.38
C GLY A 100 -3.24 -10.58 20.93
N VAL A 101 -2.51 -11.03 19.90
CA VAL A 101 -2.64 -12.37 19.27
C VAL A 101 -2.72 -13.55 20.28
N CYS A 102 -2.21 -13.37 21.50
CA CYS A 102 -2.26 -14.37 22.58
C CYS A 102 -3.51 -14.30 23.48
N ASP A 103 -4.41 -13.34 23.28
CA ASP A 103 -5.52 -13.02 24.18
C ASP A 103 -6.90 -13.30 23.56
N SER A 104 -6.91 -14.10 22.49
CA SER A 104 -8.14 -14.60 21.88
C SER A 104 -8.95 -15.44 22.88
N GLU A 105 -10.29 -15.38 22.79
CA GLU A 105 -11.17 -16.22 23.61
C GLU A 105 -10.86 -17.71 23.44
N MET A 106 -10.39 -18.11 22.25
CA MET A 106 -9.93 -19.46 21.96
C MET A 106 -8.68 -19.82 22.77
N GLN A 107 -7.70 -18.91 22.88
CA GLN A 107 -6.50 -19.14 23.71
C GLN A 107 -6.85 -19.19 25.21
N LYS A 108 -7.76 -18.33 25.66
CA LYS A 108 -8.29 -18.35 27.05
C LYS A 108 -9.01 -19.68 27.34
N ALA A 109 -9.82 -20.18 26.41
CA ALA A 109 -10.48 -21.48 26.52
C ALA A 109 -9.46 -22.64 26.56
N LEU A 110 -8.45 -22.63 25.69
CA LEU A 110 -7.40 -23.66 25.67
C LEU A 110 -6.56 -23.67 26.96
N ASN A 111 -6.20 -22.51 27.49
CA ASN A 111 -5.46 -22.41 28.74
C ASN A 111 -6.27 -22.93 29.93
N ASN A 112 -7.58 -22.66 29.97
CA ASN A 112 -8.48 -23.18 31.00
C ASN A 112 -8.69 -24.71 30.91
N ILE A 113 -8.56 -25.30 29.72
CA ILE A 113 -8.62 -26.76 29.53
C ILE A 113 -7.30 -27.42 29.93
N ALA A 114 -6.16 -26.75 29.76
CA ALA A 114 -4.84 -27.29 30.07
C ALA A 114 -4.57 -27.40 31.59
N THR A 115 -5.15 -26.53 32.42
CA THR A 115 -4.96 -26.54 33.88
C THR A 115 -5.45 -27.81 34.60
N PRO A 116 -6.66 -28.35 34.35
CA PRO A 116 -7.09 -29.60 34.99
C PRO A 116 -6.28 -30.82 34.51
N VAL A 117 -5.81 -30.84 33.26
CA VAL A 117 -5.04 -31.98 32.72
C VAL A 117 -3.66 -32.09 33.38
N ALA A 118 -3.01 -30.96 33.64
CA ALA A 118 -1.73 -30.92 34.37
C ALA A 118 -1.90 -31.37 35.83
N MET A 119 -2.98 -30.95 36.49
CA MET A 119 -3.29 -31.35 37.87
C MET A 119 -3.56 -32.85 38.01
N VAL A 120 -4.33 -33.44 37.09
CA VAL A 120 -4.60 -34.88 37.08
C VAL A 120 -3.32 -35.69 36.84
N SER A 121 -2.45 -35.22 35.94
CA SER A 121 -1.16 -35.88 35.65
C SER A 121 -0.21 -35.84 36.85
N TYR A 122 -0.22 -34.75 37.64
CA TYR A 122 0.59 -34.62 38.84
C TYR A 122 0.09 -35.53 39.97
N ILE A 123 -1.23 -35.61 40.15
CA ILE A 123 -1.85 -36.49 41.16
C ILE A 123 -1.57 -37.96 40.84
N THR A 124 -1.68 -38.39 39.58
CA THR A 124 -1.37 -39.78 39.20
C THR A 124 0.10 -40.11 39.44
N TRP A 125 1.02 -39.20 39.11
CA TRP A 125 2.45 -39.34 39.42
C TRP A 125 2.72 -39.50 40.92
N ILE A 126 2.11 -38.65 41.76
CA ILE A 126 2.26 -38.74 43.23
C ILE A 126 1.72 -40.07 43.76
N VAL A 127 0.54 -40.50 43.30
CA VAL A 127 -0.06 -41.77 43.73
C VAL A 127 0.80 -42.96 43.30
N SER A 128 1.34 -42.95 42.07
CA SER A 128 2.27 -43.97 41.59
C SER A 128 3.57 -44.00 42.39
N LEU A 129 4.17 -42.84 42.69
CA LEU A 129 5.39 -42.73 43.51
C LEU A 129 5.16 -43.22 44.95
N LEU A 130 4.04 -42.86 45.58
CA LEU A 130 3.69 -43.33 46.92
C LEU A 130 3.42 -44.85 46.93
N SER A 131 2.80 -45.38 45.87
CA SER A 131 2.57 -46.83 45.75
C SER A 131 3.86 -47.64 45.59
N LEU A 132 4.91 -47.05 45.01
CA LEU A 132 6.24 -47.66 44.87
C LEU A 132 7.07 -47.61 46.16
N TYR A 133 6.73 -46.74 47.11
CA TYR A 133 7.41 -46.62 48.41
C TYR A 133 6.77 -47.45 49.53
N LEU A 134 5.56 -47.97 49.30
CA LEU A 134 4.78 -48.74 50.29
C LEU A 134 4.82 -50.27 50.04
N PHE A 135 5.68 -50.75 49.15
CA PHE A 135 5.96 -52.17 48.90
C PHE A 135 7.46 -52.46 48.89
#